data_AF-A0A6B2GIR7-F1
#
_entry.id   AF-A0A6B2GIR7-F1
#
_cell.length_a   1.000
_cell.length_b   1.000
_cell.length_c   1.000
_cell.angle_alpha   90.00
_cell.angle_beta   90.00
_cell.angle_gamma   90.00
#
_symmetry.space_group_name_H-M   'P 1'
#
loop_
_entity.id
_entity.type
_entity.pdbx_description
1 polymer ?
#
loop_
_entity_poly.entity_id
_entity_poly.type
_entity_poly.pdbx_seq_one_letter_code
_entity_poly.pdbx_strand_id
1 'polypeptide(L)'
;MKIRLILFFYAFLTPFVFFAQIPVKPSATDIHSALKKLNFLGSVLYVAAHPDDENTRLISYFSNEIHANTAYLSMTRGDGGQNLIGKELRDHLGIIRTQELLAARRI
;
A
#
# COMPACT_ATOMS: atom_id res chain seq x y z
N MET A 1 -13.76 0.72 -55.02
CA MET A 1 -13.62 2.02 -54.31
C MET A 1 -14.04 1.97 -52.85
N LYS A 2 -15.20 1.38 -52.50
CA LYS A 2 -15.72 1.37 -51.11
C LYS A 2 -14.79 0.75 -50.06
N ILE A 3 -14.12 -0.38 -50.37
CA ILE A 3 -13.20 -1.05 -49.42
C ILE A 3 -11.98 -0.17 -49.07
N ARG A 4 -11.45 0.57 -50.05
CA ARG A 4 -10.31 1.47 -49.85
C ARG A 4 -10.69 2.68 -49.00
N LEU A 5 -11.92 3.17 -49.14
CA LEU A 5 -12.44 4.27 -48.34
C LEU A 5 -12.64 3.84 -46.87
N ILE A 6 -13.11 2.61 -46.63
CA ILE A 6 -13.26 2.06 -45.27
C ILE A 6 -11.89 1.88 -44.60
N LEU A 7 -10.90 1.34 -45.32
CA LEU A 7 -9.54 1.19 -44.80
C LEU A 7 -8.90 2.55 -44.49
N PHE A 8 -9.12 3.55 -45.35
CA PHE A 8 -8.65 4.91 -45.12
C PHE A 8 -9.30 5.55 -43.89
N PHE A 9 -10.60 5.35 -43.70
CA PHE A 9 -11.33 5.83 -42.54
C PHE A 9 -10.85 5.15 -41.25
N TYR A 10 -10.63 3.83 -41.28
CA TYR A 10 -10.07 3.10 -40.13
C TYR A 10 -8.66 3.57 -39.79
N ALA A 11 -7.78 3.72 -40.79
CA ALA A 11 -6.43 4.25 -40.59
C ALA A 11 -6.46 5.66 -40.01
N PHE A 12 -7.37 6.51 -40.48
CA PHE A 12 -7.54 7.87 -39.98
C PHE A 12 -8.08 7.93 -38.54
N LEU A 13 -8.95 6.99 -38.13
CA LEU A 13 -9.50 6.96 -36.77
C LEU A 13 -8.51 6.42 -35.73
N THR A 14 -7.63 5.50 -36.12
CA THR A 14 -6.71 4.82 -35.18
C THR A 14 -5.89 5.74 -34.27
N PRO A 15 -5.24 6.84 -34.73
CA PRO A 15 -4.45 7.70 -33.85
C PRO A 15 -5.28 8.47 -32.81
N PHE A 16 -6.60 8.59 -32.99
CA PHE A 16 -7.48 9.27 -32.04
C PHE A 16 -7.98 8.37 -30.89
N VAL A 17 -7.73 7.06 -30.97
CA VAL A 17 -8.14 6.08 -29.94
C VAL A 17 -6.96 5.66 -29.06
N PHE A 18 -5.73 5.90 -29.49
CA PHE A 18 -4.53 5.58 -28.70
C PHE A 18 -4.15 6.74 -27.76
N PHE A 19 -4.66 6.69 -26.53
CA PHE A 19 -4.12 7.50 -25.43
C PHE A 19 -2.94 6.76 -24.80
N ALA A 20 -1.72 7.26 -25.01
CA ALA A 20 -0.56 6.80 -24.25
C ALA A 20 -0.63 7.37 -22.83
N GLN A 21 -0.45 6.51 -21.82
CA GLN A 21 -0.36 6.95 -20.42
C GLN A 21 0.98 7.63 -20.16
N ILE A 22 0.96 8.74 -19.42
CA ILE A 22 2.18 9.39 -18.95
C ILE A 22 2.74 8.52 -17.82
N PRO A 23 4.02 8.09 -17.87
CA PRO A 23 4.61 7.32 -16.78
C PRO A 23 4.71 8.18 -15.53
N VAL A 24 4.39 7.60 -14.38
CA VAL A 24 4.62 8.23 -13.08
C VAL A 24 6.13 8.42 -12.89
N LYS A 25 6.57 9.67 -12.79
CA LYS A 25 7.98 9.99 -12.55
C LYS A 25 8.20 10.18 -11.05
N PRO A 26 9.11 9.41 -10.43
CA PRO A 26 9.44 9.62 -9.03
C PRO A 26 10.11 11.00 -8.85
N SER A 27 9.86 11.65 -7.72
CA SER A 27 10.55 12.88 -7.35
C SER A 27 12.01 12.59 -6.99
N ALA A 28 12.84 13.63 -6.96
CA ALA A 28 14.23 13.50 -6.49
C ALA A 28 14.30 12.94 -5.06
N THR A 29 13.33 13.29 -4.20
CA THR A 29 13.21 12.79 -2.84
C THR A 29 12.90 11.28 -2.81
N ASP A 30 12.00 10.82 -3.69
CA ASP A 30 11.64 9.39 -3.77
C ASP A 30 12.84 8.55 -4.20
N ILE A 31 13.59 9.03 -5.21
CA ILE A 31 14.80 8.37 -5.69
C ILE A 31 15.86 8.33 -4.58
N HIS A 32 16.08 9.44 -3.88
CA HIS A 32 17.05 9.50 -2.77
C HIS A 32 16.69 8.53 -1.64
N SER A 33 15.41 8.49 -1.24
CA SER A 33 14.92 7.55 -0.22
C SER A 33 15.09 6.09 -0.65
N ALA A 34 14.79 5.79 -1.92
CA ALA A 34 14.98 4.45 -2.48
C ALA A 34 16.46 4.02 -2.49
N LEU A 35 17.38 4.93 -2.82
CA LEU A 35 18.82 4.66 -2.76
C LEU A 35 19.30 4.41 -1.34
N LYS A 36 18.79 5.15 -0.34
CA LYS A 36 19.11 4.88 1.06
C LYS A 36 18.61 3.50 1.51
N LYS A 37 17.38 3.12 1.13
CA LYS A 37 16.85 1.75 1.37
C LYS A 37 17.66 0.66 0.69
N LEU A 38 18.17 0.90 -0.53
CA LEU A 38 19.00 -0.07 -1.24
C LEU A 38 20.33 -0.37 -0.50
N ASN A 39 20.88 0.62 0.21
CA ASN A 39 22.13 0.50 0.95
C ASN A 39 21.99 -0.18 2.32
N PHE A 40 20.78 -0.58 2.71
CA PHE A 40 20.53 -1.28 3.97
C PHE A 40 19.71 -2.56 3.73
N LEU A 41 20.30 -3.71 4.04
CA LEU A 41 19.69 -5.03 3.75
C LEU A 41 19.02 -5.67 4.98
N GLY A 42 19.01 -4.99 6.13
CA GLY A 42 18.42 -5.51 7.35
C GLY A 42 16.89 -5.53 7.30
N SER A 43 16.29 -6.50 7.99
CA SER A 43 14.84 -6.63 8.16
C SER A 43 14.47 -6.63 9.63
N VAL A 44 13.31 -6.06 9.96
CA VAL A 44 12.76 -5.99 11.31
C VAL A 44 11.33 -6.50 11.27
N LEU A 45 11.02 -7.48 12.11
CA LEU A 45 9.65 -7.94 12.34
C LEU A 45 9.23 -7.53 13.76
N TYR A 46 8.33 -6.59 13.87
CA TYR A 46 7.72 -6.19 15.14
C TYR A 46 6.53 -7.10 15.43
N VAL A 47 6.60 -7.89 16.50
CA VAL A 47 5.55 -8.83 16.89
C VAL A 47 4.79 -8.30 18.11
N ALA A 48 3.47 -8.30 18.03
CA ALA A 48 2.58 -7.84 19.09
C ALA A 48 1.41 -8.80 19.31
N ALA A 49 0.75 -8.74 20.47
CA ALA A 49 -0.33 -9.67 20.79
C ALA A 49 -1.64 -9.33 20.05
N HIS A 50 -2.03 -8.06 20.06
CA HIS A 50 -3.25 -7.55 19.44
C HIS A 50 -2.96 -6.35 18.53
N PRO A 51 -3.88 -5.99 17.63
CA PRO A 51 -3.85 -4.68 16.99
C PRO A 51 -3.83 -3.58 18.06
N ASP A 52 -3.10 -2.50 17.82
CA ASP A 52 -2.90 -1.33 18.71
C ASP A 52 -1.83 -1.49 19.81
N ASP A 53 -1.22 -2.67 19.94
CA ASP A 53 -0.09 -2.90 20.87
C ASP A 53 1.25 -2.33 20.34
N GLU A 54 1.29 -1.74 19.14
CA GLU A 54 2.53 -1.27 18.53
C GLU A 54 3.17 -0.04 19.19
N ASN A 55 4.48 0.09 19.01
CA ASN A 55 5.17 1.38 19.11
C ASN A 55 5.40 1.97 17.70
N THR A 56 4.47 2.80 17.24
CA THR A 56 4.51 3.43 15.90
C THR A 56 5.76 4.27 15.67
N ARG A 57 6.32 4.89 16.72
CA ARG A 57 7.57 5.67 16.60
C ARG A 57 8.75 4.76 16.30
N LEU A 58 8.83 3.61 16.97
CA LEU A 58 9.91 2.66 16.75
C LEU A 58 9.82 2.03 15.34
N ILE A 59 8.62 1.67 14.90
CA ILE A 59 8.39 1.17 13.53
C ILE A 59 8.80 2.22 12.49
N SER A 60 8.39 3.47 12.68
CA SER A 60 8.77 4.58 11.81
C SER A 60 10.28 4.81 11.79
N TYR A 61 10.94 4.74 12.95
CA TYR A 61 12.40 4.86 13.05
C TYR A 61 13.12 3.79 12.22
N PHE A 62 12.72 2.53 12.35
CA PHE A 62 13.32 1.46 11.56
C PHE A 62 13.06 1.61 10.06
N SER A 63 11.83 1.95 9.65
CA SER A 63 11.47 2.11 8.23
C SER A 63 12.10 3.34 7.56
N ASN A 64 12.14 4.47 8.26
CA ASN A 64 12.42 5.77 7.65
C ASN A 64 13.81 6.32 7.97
N GLU A 65 14.35 6.06 9.16
CA GLU A 65 15.69 6.53 9.55
C GLU A 65 16.75 5.45 9.29
N ILE A 66 16.50 4.22 9.75
CA ILE A 66 17.41 3.09 9.53
C ILE A 66 17.26 2.51 8.12
N HIS A 67 16.12 2.72 7.47
CA HIS A 67 15.79 2.16 6.16
C HIS A 67 15.68 0.64 6.13
N ALA A 68 15.38 0.02 7.29
CA ALA A 68 15.11 -1.40 7.41
C ALA A 68 13.80 -1.79 6.74
N ASN A 69 13.80 -2.98 6.13
CA ASN A 69 12.55 -3.61 5.71
C ASN A 69 11.75 -4.01 6.95
N THR A 70 10.76 -3.19 7.30
CA THR A 70 10.07 -3.27 8.59
C THR A 70 8.66 -3.78 8.39
N ALA A 71 8.33 -4.90 9.04
CA ALA A 71 6.99 -5.48 9.06
C ALA A 71 6.43 -5.49 10.49
N TYR A 72 5.11 -5.42 10.61
CA TYR A 72 4.38 -5.57 11.86
C TYR A 72 3.50 -6.81 11.77
N LEU A 73 3.55 -7.65 12.79
CA LEU A 73 2.73 -8.85 12.95
C LEU A 73 1.96 -8.76 14.25
N SER A 74 0.63 -8.75 14.15
CA SER A 74 -0.23 -9.02 15.29
C SER A 74 -0.58 -10.50 15.34
N MET A 75 -0.42 -11.12 16.50
CA MET A 75 -0.69 -12.55 16.72
C MET A 75 -2.19 -12.86 16.73
N THR A 76 -3.03 -11.85 16.95
CA THR A 76 -4.49 -11.98 16.98
C THR A 76 -5.14 -10.89 16.13
N ARG A 77 -6.45 -11.00 15.92
CA ARG A 77 -7.24 -9.95 15.25
C ARG A 77 -7.86 -8.97 16.25
N GLY A 78 -7.64 -9.15 17.55
CA GLY A 78 -8.26 -8.33 18.61
C GLY A 78 -9.78 -8.50 18.73
N ASP A 79 -10.31 -9.66 18.34
CA ASP A 79 -11.73 -10.04 18.32
C ASP A 79 -12.34 -10.20 19.73
N GLY A 80 -11.52 -10.51 20.73
CA GLY A 80 -11.91 -10.55 22.15
C GLY A 80 -12.07 -9.18 22.82
N GLY A 81 -11.85 -8.08 22.08
CA GLY A 81 -11.94 -6.72 22.60
C GLY A 81 -13.37 -6.19 22.75
N GLN A 82 -13.47 -4.94 23.21
CA GLN A 82 -14.73 -4.19 23.24
C GLN A 82 -14.81 -3.25 22.05
N ASN A 83 -16.01 -3.12 21.47
CA ASN A 83 -16.31 -2.10 20.47
C ASN A 83 -17.08 -0.95 21.13
N LEU A 84 -16.45 0.23 21.21
CA LEU A 84 -17.03 1.41 21.87
C LEU A 84 -17.98 2.21 20.97
N ILE A 85 -17.95 1.98 19.66
CA ILE A 85 -18.66 2.80 18.66
C ILE A 85 -19.71 2.00 17.87
N GLY A 86 -19.86 0.71 18.14
CA GLY A 86 -20.71 -0.21 17.39
C GLY A 86 -21.16 -1.41 18.21
N LYS A 87 -21.88 -2.33 17.54
CA LYS A 87 -22.43 -3.55 18.17
C LYS A 87 -21.62 -4.80 17.83
N GLU A 88 -20.62 -4.67 16.96
CA GLU A 88 -19.81 -5.76 16.46
C GLU A 88 -18.92 -6.31 17.57
N LEU A 89 -18.88 -7.63 17.68
CA LEU A 89 -18.10 -8.38 18.67
C LEU A 89 -17.49 -9.61 18.01
N ARG A 90 -16.49 -10.21 18.66
CA ARG A 90 -15.83 -11.44 18.18
C ARG A 90 -15.37 -11.27 16.73
N ASP A 91 -15.62 -12.25 15.87
CA ASP A 91 -15.16 -12.29 14.48
C ASP A 91 -15.48 -11.01 13.70
N HIS A 92 -16.66 -10.42 13.90
CA HIS A 92 -17.03 -9.16 13.23
C HIS A 92 -16.13 -8.01 13.67
N LEU A 93 -15.83 -7.91 14.96
CA LEU A 93 -14.88 -6.93 15.49
C LEU A 93 -13.46 -7.21 14.98
N GLY A 94 -13.06 -8.48 14.96
CA GLY A 94 -11.77 -8.90 14.42
C GLY A 94 -11.57 -8.49 12.95
N ILE A 95 -12.62 -8.56 12.12
CA ILE A 95 -12.58 -8.09 10.74
C ILE A 95 -12.36 -6.57 10.70
N ILE A 96 -13.13 -5.81 11.49
CA ILE A 96 -13.02 -4.34 11.55
C ILE A 96 -11.61 -3.92 11.96
N ARG A 97 -11.09 -4.45 13.07
CA ARG A 97 -9.74 -4.10 13.56
C ARG A 97 -8.62 -4.53 12.63
N THR A 98 -8.82 -5.62 11.87
CA THR A 98 -7.89 -5.96 10.79
C THR A 98 -7.85 -4.86 9.73
N GLN A 99 -9.01 -4.33 9.32
CA GLN A 99 -9.07 -3.25 8.34
C GLN A 99 -8.52 -1.94 8.90
N GLU A 100 -8.78 -1.63 10.18
CA GLU A 100 -8.18 -0.48 10.87
C GLU A 100 -6.66 -0.58 10.87
N LEU A 101 -6.10 -1.73 11.25
CA LEU A 101 -4.67 -1.98 11.23
C LEU A 101 -4.07 -1.88 9.82
N LEU A 102 -4.71 -2.49 8.82
CA LEU A 102 -4.26 -2.41 7.43
C LEU A 102 -4.32 -0.98 6.88
N ALA A 103 -5.37 -0.22 7.24
CA ALA A 103 -5.51 1.19 6.88
C ALA A 103 -4.43 2.04 7.55
N ALA A 104 -4.14 1.81 8.83
CA ALA A 104 -3.11 2.49 9.60
C ALA A 104 -1.67 2.18 9.12
N ARG A 105 -1.51 1.19 8.24
CA ARG A 105 -0.23 0.79 7.63
C ARG A 105 -0.17 1.02 6.13
N ARG A 106 -1.22 1.60 5.53
CA ARG A 106 -1.19 2.03 4.13
C ARG A 106 -0.32 3.29 4.04
N ILE A 107 0.80 3.17 3.33
CA ILE A 107 1.70 4.28 2.96
C ILE A 107 1.37 4.68 1.53
#